data_AF-A0A4Z0LCB1-F1
#
_entry.id   AF-A0A4Z0LCB1-F1
#
_cell.length_a   1.000
_cell.length_b   1.000
_cell.length_c   1.000
_cell.angle_alpha   90.00
_cell.angle_beta   90.00
_cell.angle_gamma   90.00
#
_symmetry.space_group_name_H-M   'P 1'
#
loop_
_entity.id
_entity.type
_entity.pdbx_description
1 polymer ?
#
loop_
_entity_poly.entity_id
_entity_poly.type
_entity_poly.pdbx_seq_one_letter_code
_entity_poly.pdbx_strand_id
1 'polypeptide(L)'
;MKKIVLFLLFPLLMVGCKPNDDKPKPNEGKPADASEIQEGKCGENLIVIDSSKTDSNWRSQNERFFCELKLPTRKDNHTHNYYIIDLDKVNVLNRDEVGKWLKKNTKFICYEESYQYIEKQHDIEITPVLTQQISNLNKATITFKDLKTEISKISNFDTLYYDTYVQFSLESGKVKVTPFADFDYTKNLYSIPLLKSILYNNRTISDQSYLEFYDVSTDSGKQIIVFGIRDATNLVLFYDISVNPFYFNFFTK
;
A
#
# COMPACT_ATOMS: atom_id res chain seq x y z
N MET A 1 -61.16 -9.62 53.15
CA MET A 1 -60.07 -10.57 52.85
C MET A 1 -58.76 -9.80 52.89
N LYS A 2 -57.80 -10.27 53.69
CA LYS A 2 -56.48 -9.66 53.90
C LYS A 2 -55.59 -9.90 52.67
N LYS A 3 -54.86 -8.88 52.20
CA LYS A 3 -53.58 -9.08 51.50
C LYS A 3 -52.55 -8.10 52.06
N ILE A 4 -51.42 -8.70 52.43
CA ILE A 4 -50.31 -8.15 53.19
C ILE A 4 -49.30 -7.51 52.23
N VAL A 5 -48.70 -6.43 52.74
CA VAL A 5 -47.62 -5.61 52.21
C VAL A 5 -46.31 -6.41 52.08
N LEU A 6 -45.49 -6.10 51.07
CA LEU A 6 -44.04 -6.17 51.23
C LEU A 6 -43.33 -5.13 50.35
N PHE A 7 -42.87 -4.06 51.01
CA PHE A 7 -41.86 -3.12 50.51
C PHE A 7 -40.48 -3.66 50.88
N LEU A 8 -39.55 -3.67 49.92
CA LEU A 8 -38.13 -3.95 50.15
C LEU A 8 -37.33 -2.70 49.76
N LEU A 9 -36.95 -1.93 50.79
CA LEU A 9 -35.95 -0.87 50.76
C LEU A 9 -34.62 -1.49 51.20
N PHE A 10 -33.60 -1.44 50.33
CA PHE A 10 -32.23 -1.79 50.71
C PHE A 10 -31.43 -0.51 51.00
N PRO A 11 -30.73 -0.43 52.15
CA PRO A 11 -29.91 0.72 52.52
C PRO A 11 -28.51 0.66 51.89
N LEU A 12 -28.08 1.75 51.25
CA LEU A 12 -26.65 1.98 50.97
C LEU A 12 -25.97 2.46 52.25
N LEU A 13 -25.09 1.62 52.80
CA LEU A 13 -24.16 1.98 53.84
C LEU A 13 -23.05 2.85 53.25
N MET A 14 -22.92 4.09 53.75
CA MET A 14 -21.69 4.87 53.62
C MET A 14 -20.67 4.34 54.62
N VAL A 15 -19.50 3.90 54.13
CA VAL A 15 -18.30 3.71 54.93
C VAL A 15 -17.25 4.68 54.40
N GLY A 16 -17.05 5.78 55.14
CA GLY A 16 -15.90 6.64 55.02
C GLY A 16 -14.78 6.14 55.93
N CYS A 17 -13.59 5.95 55.38
CA CYS A 17 -12.36 5.78 56.15
C CYS A 17 -11.39 6.94 55.85
N LYS A 18 -10.91 7.53 56.93
CA LYS A 18 -10.02 8.69 57.07
C LYS A 18 -8.56 8.32 56.69
N PRO A 19 -7.72 9.29 56.26
CA PRO A 19 -6.34 9.01 55.84
C PRO A 19 -5.37 8.99 57.01
N ASN A 20 -4.34 8.13 56.95
CA ASN A 20 -2.91 8.51 56.97
C ASN A 20 -1.96 7.30 57.17
N ASP A 21 -0.75 7.53 56.69
CA ASP A 21 0.56 7.00 57.11
C ASP A 21 1.25 5.91 56.27
N ASP A 22 2.44 6.35 55.85
CA ASP A 22 3.56 5.75 55.14
C ASP A 22 3.87 4.28 55.44
N LYS A 23 4.15 3.54 54.35
CA LYS A 23 5.35 2.70 54.21
C LYS A 23 5.55 2.23 52.74
N PRO A 24 6.80 2.10 52.27
CA PRO A 24 7.10 1.85 50.85
C PRO A 24 7.24 0.36 50.53
N LYS A 25 6.80 -0.04 49.32
CA LYS A 25 7.25 -1.17 48.46
C LYS A 25 6.20 -1.44 47.36
N PRO A 26 6.52 -2.15 46.26
CA PRO A 26 7.79 -2.38 45.57
C PRO A 26 7.71 -1.89 44.10
N ASN A 27 8.84 -1.89 43.37
CA ASN A 27 8.88 -1.68 41.92
C ASN A 27 7.97 -2.67 41.19
N GLU A 28 6.77 -2.25 40.82
CA GLU A 28 5.99 -2.86 39.77
C GLU A 28 6.36 -2.17 38.46
N GLY A 29 6.91 -2.97 37.55
CA GLY A 29 7.34 -2.53 36.23
C GLY A 29 6.21 -1.77 35.54
N LYS A 30 6.54 -0.54 35.12
CA LYS A 30 5.76 0.29 34.22
C LYS A 30 5.17 -0.62 33.12
N PRO A 31 3.83 -0.70 32.96
CA PRO A 31 3.27 -1.18 31.71
C PRO A 31 3.89 -0.32 30.62
N ALA A 32 4.47 -0.95 29.60
CA ALA A 32 5.02 -0.26 28.45
C ALA A 32 4.02 0.81 28.02
N ASP A 33 4.49 2.07 27.98
CA ASP A 33 3.73 3.21 27.51
C ASP A 33 2.96 2.77 26.27
N ALA A 34 1.63 2.76 26.39
CA ALA A 34 0.76 2.76 25.22
C ALA A 34 1.26 3.94 24.39
N SER A 35 1.92 3.63 23.27
CA SER A 35 2.46 4.64 22.38
C SER A 35 1.36 5.63 22.11
N GLU A 36 1.56 6.88 22.53
CA GLU A 36 0.77 8.02 22.09
C GLU A 36 0.54 7.84 20.59
N ILE A 37 -0.71 7.53 20.22
CA ILE A 37 -1.14 7.57 18.83
C ILE A 37 -1.09 9.05 18.51
N GLN A 38 0.06 9.52 17.99
CA GLN A 38 0.13 10.83 17.37
C GLN A 38 -1.02 10.89 16.37
N GLU A 39 -1.86 11.91 16.48
CA GLU A 39 -2.79 12.34 15.42
C GLU A 39 -1.95 12.66 14.18
N GLY A 40 -1.61 11.60 13.47
CA GLY A 40 -0.58 11.57 12.46
C GLY A 40 -1.19 11.91 11.13
N LYS A 41 -0.69 13.00 10.53
CA LYS A 41 -0.80 13.29 9.09
C LYS A 41 -0.62 11.97 8.32
N CYS A 42 -1.56 11.66 7.43
CA CYS A 42 -1.46 10.45 6.62
C CYS A 42 -0.18 10.43 5.80
N GLY A 43 0.42 9.25 5.67
CA GLY A 43 1.49 8.97 4.72
C GLY A 43 1.06 9.14 3.27
N GLU A 44 1.99 8.89 2.36
CA GLU A 44 1.72 8.96 0.91
C GLU A 44 1.30 7.59 0.34
N ASN A 45 1.60 6.51 1.06
CA ASN A 45 1.31 5.13 0.65
C ASN A 45 -0.11 4.74 1.09
N LEU A 46 -1.11 5.11 0.30
CA LEU A 46 -2.52 4.98 0.66
C LEU A 46 -3.25 3.92 -0.17
N ILE A 47 -4.20 3.23 0.45
CA ILE A 47 -5.15 2.32 -0.21
C ILE A 47 -6.57 2.65 0.23
N VAL A 48 -7.50 2.68 -0.72
CA VAL A 48 -8.92 2.93 -0.46
C VAL A 48 -9.65 1.60 -0.30
N ILE A 49 -10.43 1.49 0.77
CA ILE A 49 -11.24 0.33 1.11
C ILE A 49 -12.72 0.69 1.02
N ASP A 50 -13.47 -0.18 0.35
CA ASP A 50 -14.93 -0.14 0.31
C ASP A 50 -15.50 -0.55 1.68
N SER A 51 -16.00 0.42 2.45
CA SER A 51 -16.52 0.11 3.79
C SER A 51 -17.70 -0.87 3.76
N SER A 52 -18.47 -0.90 2.66
CA SER A 52 -19.63 -1.79 2.52
C SER A 52 -19.24 -3.25 2.39
N LYS A 53 -17.99 -3.53 1.98
CA LYS A 53 -17.43 -4.88 1.88
C LYS A 53 -16.78 -5.34 3.20
N THR A 54 -16.78 -4.50 4.24
CA THR A 54 -16.14 -4.79 5.54
C THR A 54 -17.16 -5.02 6.65
N ASP A 55 -16.79 -5.85 7.63
CA ASP A 55 -17.56 -6.04 8.87
C ASP A 55 -16.89 -5.35 10.08
N SER A 56 -17.54 -5.41 11.24
CA SER A 56 -17.02 -4.78 12.48
C SER A 56 -15.70 -5.38 12.95
N ASN A 57 -15.49 -6.68 12.73
CA ASN A 57 -14.26 -7.37 13.12
C ASN A 57 -13.09 -6.98 12.22
N TRP A 58 -13.32 -6.84 10.91
CA TRP A 58 -12.32 -6.29 10.00
C TRP A 58 -11.93 -4.88 10.41
N ARG A 59 -12.91 -4.04 10.74
CA ARG A 59 -12.67 -2.64 11.14
C ARG A 59 -11.81 -2.57 12.39
N SER A 60 -12.16 -3.31 13.46
CA SER A 60 -11.36 -3.29 14.69
C SER A 60 -9.93 -3.81 14.49
N GLN A 61 -9.72 -4.78 13.59
CA GLN A 61 -8.38 -5.29 13.26
C GLN A 61 -7.50 -4.29 12.49
N ASN A 62 -8.11 -3.37 11.75
CA ASN A 62 -7.40 -2.46 10.84
C ASN A 62 -7.49 -0.97 11.24
N GLU A 63 -8.26 -0.64 12.28
CA GLU A 63 -8.49 0.73 12.75
C GLU A 63 -7.20 1.53 12.98
N ARG A 64 -6.17 0.88 13.54
CA ARG A 64 -4.85 1.49 13.76
C ARG A 64 -4.14 1.94 12.48
N PHE A 65 -4.56 1.44 11.30
CA PHE A 65 -4.01 1.81 10.01
C PHE A 65 -4.83 2.90 9.31
N PHE A 66 -5.94 3.34 9.91
CA PHE A 66 -6.82 4.30 9.28
C PHE A 66 -6.12 5.66 9.13
N CYS A 67 -6.42 6.30 8.02
CA CYS A 67 -6.03 7.65 7.66
C CYS A 67 -7.28 8.52 7.62
N GLU A 68 -7.25 9.63 8.34
CA GLU A 68 -8.31 10.64 8.33
C GLU A 68 -8.15 11.59 7.14
N LEU A 69 -8.24 11.05 5.92
CA LEU A 69 -8.29 11.86 4.70
C LEU A 69 -9.72 11.83 4.16
N LYS A 70 -10.26 13.01 3.81
CA LYS A 70 -11.55 13.07 3.11
C LYS A 70 -11.28 12.88 1.63
N LEU A 71 -11.78 11.78 1.06
CA LEU A 71 -11.83 11.66 -0.40
C LEU A 71 -12.78 12.73 -0.95
N PRO A 72 -12.48 13.31 -2.12
CA PRO A 72 -13.44 14.16 -2.80
C PRO A 72 -14.72 13.35 -3.03
N THR A 73 -15.84 13.83 -2.49
CA THR A 73 -17.13 13.16 -2.71
C THR A 73 -17.42 13.18 -4.20
N ARG A 74 -17.48 11.98 -4.81
CA ARG A 74 -17.90 11.82 -6.20
C ARG A 74 -19.35 12.35 -6.31
N LYS A 75 -19.66 13.11 -7.37
CA LYS A 75 -20.96 13.82 -7.53
C LYS A 75 -22.15 12.90 -7.82
N ASP A 76 -21.89 11.62 -7.95
CA ASP A 76 -22.85 10.54 -8.08
C ASP A 76 -23.49 10.26 -6.71
N ASN A 77 -24.83 10.24 -6.69
CA ASN A 77 -25.71 10.17 -5.51
C ASN A 77 -25.57 8.90 -4.63
N HIS A 78 -24.45 8.19 -4.69
CA HIS A 78 -24.15 7.08 -3.82
C HIS A 78 -23.17 7.55 -2.75
N THR A 79 -23.65 7.63 -1.51
CA THR A 79 -22.82 7.75 -0.31
C THR A 79 -22.05 6.45 -0.11
N HIS A 80 -21.04 6.21 -0.95
CA HIS A 80 -20.05 5.18 -0.69
C HIS A 80 -19.16 5.71 0.44
N ASN A 81 -19.29 5.09 1.61
CA ASN A 81 -18.36 5.34 2.70
C ASN A 81 -17.07 4.57 2.39
N TYR A 82 -15.94 5.25 2.48
CA TYR A 82 -14.62 4.66 2.26
C TYR A 82 -13.83 4.69 3.56
N TYR A 83 -12.98 3.68 3.76
CA TYR A 83 -11.85 3.79 4.67
C TYR A 83 -10.59 4.02 3.84
N ILE A 84 -9.70 4.85 4.34
CA ILE A 84 -8.37 5.03 3.75
C ILE A 84 -7.38 4.40 4.70
N ILE A 85 -6.58 3.50 4.16
CA ILE A 85 -5.54 2.79 4.88
C ILE A 85 -4.20 3.40 4.52
N ASP A 86 -3.47 3.79 5.56
CA ASP A 86 -2.08 4.19 5.46
C ASP A 86 -1.19 2.94 5.56
N LEU A 87 -0.60 2.55 4.44
CA LEU A 87 0.29 1.39 4.36
C LEU A 87 1.59 1.60 5.11
N ASP A 88 2.01 2.84 5.39
CA ASP A 88 3.18 3.10 6.22
C ASP A 88 2.92 2.66 7.67
N LYS A 89 1.66 2.76 8.13
CA LYS A 89 1.23 2.21 9.43
C LYS A 89 1.09 0.69 9.43
N VAL A 90 0.93 0.06 8.27
CA VAL A 90 1.01 -1.41 8.13
C VAL A 90 2.47 -1.87 8.22
N ASN A 91 3.38 -1.08 7.65
CA ASN A 91 4.81 -1.35 7.51
C ASN A 91 5.65 -1.14 8.79
N VAL A 92 5.04 -1.08 9.97
CA VAL A 92 5.74 -0.65 11.20
C VAL A 92 6.91 -1.58 11.59
N LEU A 93 7.00 -2.82 11.04
CA LEU A 93 8.09 -3.75 11.39
C LEU A 93 8.66 -4.62 10.24
N ASN A 94 7.95 -4.86 9.13
CA ASN A 94 8.42 -5.75 8.05
C ASN A 94 7.68 -5.47 6.71
N ARG A 95 8.42 -5.35 5.59
CA ARG A 95 7.89 -5.03 4.26
C ARG A 95 7.04 -6.13 3.66
N ASP A 96 7.36 -7.40 3.94
CA ASP A 96 6.54 -8.51 3.47
C ASP A 96 5.13 -8.47 4.08
N GLU A 97 4.96 -7.84 5.24
CA GLU A 97 3.65 -7.70 5.87
C GLU A 97 2.74 -6.77 5.07
N VAL A 98 3.28 -5.77 4.35
CA VAL A 98 2.48 -4.93 3.45
C VAL A 98 1.93 -5.78 2.30
N GLY A 99 2.78 -6.55 1.63
CA GLY A 99 2.37 -7.44 0.54
C GLY A 99 1.34 -8.49 0.98
N LYS A 100 1.53 -9.09 2.17
CA LYS A 100 0.57 -10.03 2.77
C LYS A 100 -0.75 -9.35 3.13
N TRP A 101 -0.70 -8.13 3.68
CA TRP A 101 -1.89 -7.36 4.02
C TRP A 101 -2.69 -7.01 2.77
N LEU A 102 -2.02 -6.52 1.71
CA LEU A 102 -2.65 -6.21 0.43
C LEU A 102 -3.32 -7.43 -0.19
N LYS A 103 -2.63 -8.57 -0.20
CA LYS A 103 -3.19 -9.84 -0.69
C LYS A 103 -4.40 -10.29 0.12
N LYS A 104 -4.32 -10.27 1.46
CA LYS A 104 -5.44 -10.64 2.36
C LYS A 104 -6.66 -9.75 2.17
N ASN A 105 -6.45 -8.47 1.87
CA ASN A 105 -7.49 -7.46 1.78
C ASN A 105 -7.94 -7.12 0.36
N THR A 106 -7.37 -7.79 -0.65
CA THR A 106 -7.61 -7.51 -2.09
C THR A 106 -9.09 -7.34 -2.46
N LYS A 107 -9.98 -8.15 -1.87
CA LYS A 107 -11.42 -8.13 -2.14
C LYS A 107 -12.16 -6.90 -1.59
N PHE A 108 -11.56 -6.18 -0.64
CA PHE A 108 -12.11 -4.98 -0.03
C PHE A 108 -11.61 -3.70 -0.69
N ILE A 109 -10.54 -3.79 -1.51
CA ILE A 109 -9.89 -2.64 -2.12
C ILE A 109 -10.79 -2.05 -3.23
N CYS A 110 -10.96 -0.74 -3.17
CA CYS A 110 -11.53 0.10 -4.21
C CYS A 110 -10.41 0.50 -5.16
N TYR A 111 -10.14 -0.32 -6.17
CA TYR A 111 -8.95 -0.14 -7.02
C TYR A 111 -8.95 1.16 -7.82
N GLU A 112 -10.08 1.55 -8.43
CA GLU A 112 -10.16 2.82 -9.16
C GLU A 112 -9.85 4.02 -8.28
N GLU A 113 -10.39 4.06 -7.07
CA GLU A 113 -10.12 5.10 -6.09
C GLU A 113 -8.68 5.03 -5.54
N SER A 114 -8.08 3.84 -5.53
CA SER A 114 -6.72 3.60 -5.06
C SER A 114 -5.64 3.90 -6.10
N TYR A 115 -5.96 3.85 -7.39
CA TYR A 115 -4.95 3.92 -8.46
C TYR A 115 -4.11 5.19 -8.43
N GLN A 116 -4.67 6.35 -8.11
CA GLN A 116 -3.88 7.58 -7.95
C GLN A 116 -2.80 7.46 -6.86
N TYR A 117 -3.09 6.75 -5.77
CA TYR A 117 -2.15 6.57 -4.66
C TYR A 117 -1.13 5.48 -4.98
N ILE A 118 -1.59 4.38 -5.57
CA ILE A 118 -0.72 3.28 -6.03
C ILE A 118 0.31 3.81 -7.02
N GLU A 119 -0.10 4.55 -8.05
CA GLU A 119 0.86 5.09 -9.02
C GLU A 119 1.80 6.11 -8.39
N LYS A 120 1.27 7.07 -7.62
CA LYS A 120 2.09 8.12 -6.99
C LYS A 120 3.17 7.54 -6.08
N GLN A 121 2.89 6.45 -5.37
CA GLN A 121 3.88 5.74 -4.56
C GLN A 121 5.06 5.24 -5.40
N HIS A 122 4.87 5.01 -6.69
CA HIS A 122 5.89 4.42 -7.56
C HIS A 122 6.51 5.40 -8.55
N ASP A 123 6.05 6.66 -8.58
CA ASP A 123 6.54 7.68 -9.49
C ASP A 123 7.98 8.09 -9.13
N ILE A 124 8.88 8.05 -10.12
CA ILE A 124 10.25 8.51 -9.98
C ILE A 124 10.36 9.89 -10.61
N GLU A 125 10.61 10.90 -9.78
CA GLU A 125 10.88 12.25 -10.27
C GLU A 125 12.15 12.25 -11.14
N ILE A 126 11.98 12.61 -12.41
CA ILE A 126 13.10 12.70 -13.35
C ILE A 126 13.92 13.94 -13.05
N THR A 127 15.18 13.72 -12.68
CA THR A 127 16.19 14.78 -12.67
C THR A 127 17.02 14.75 -13.96
N PRO A 128 17.67 15.86 -14.35
CA PRO A 128 18.61 15.87 -15.47
C PRO A 128 19.73 14.83 -15.32
N VAL A 129 20.18 14.57 -14.09
CA VAL A 129 21.20 13.56 -13.77
C VAL A 129 20.69 12.15 -14.06
N LEU A 130 19.48 11.82 -13.58
CA LEU A 130 18.87 10.52 -13.82
C LEU A 130 18.63 10.29 -15.32
N THR A 131 18.22 11.33 -16.05
CA THR A 131 18.01 11.26 -17.51
C THR A 131 19.29 10.89 -18.24
N GLN A 132 20.41 11.55 -17.90
CA GLN A 132 21.71 11.28 -18.50
C GLN A 132 22.26 9.89 -18.15
N GLN A 133 21.97 9.39 -16.94
CA GLN A 133 22.36 8.05 -16.53
C GLN A 133 21.58 6.99 -17.30
N ILE A 134 20.25 7.12 -17.35
CA ILE A 134 19.35 6.20 -18.05
C ILE A 134 19.64 6.15 -19.56
N SER A 135 20.01 7.27 -20.18
CA SER A 135 20.31 7.31 -21.63
C SER A 135 21.50 6.43 -22.04
N ASN A 136 22.38 6.08 -21.10
CA ASN A 136 23.56 5.25 -21.36
C ASN A 136 23.35 3.77 -21.02
N LEU A 137 22.19 3.40 -20.48
CA LEU A 137 21.90 2.03 -20.08
C LEU A 137 21.35 1.22 -21.25
N ASN A 138 21.69 -0.07 -21.25
CA ASN A 138 21.01 -1.03 -22.11
C ASN A 138 19.55 -1.13 -21.67
N LYS A 139 18.64 -1.09 -22.64
CA LYS A 139 17.21 -1.26 -22.41
C LYS A 139 16.65 -2.35 -23.29
N ALA A 140 15.67 -3.08 -22.75
CA ALA A 140 14.73 -3.85 -23.55
C ALA A 140 13.40 -3.11 -23.63
N THR A 141 12.68 -3.29 -24.73
CA THR A 141 11.37 -2.69 -24.91
C THR A 141 10.32 -3.76 -25.17
N ILE A 142 9.10 -3.50 -24.72
CA ILE A 142 7.91 -4.31 -25.00
C ILE A 142 6.72 -3.36 -25.09
N THR A 143 5.77 -3.65 -25.98
CA THR A 143 4.52 -2.88 -26.00
C THR A 143 3.64 -3.27 -24.82
N PHE A 144 2.74 -2.38 -24.37
CA PHE A 144 1.75 -2.74 -23.36
C PHE A 144 0.88 -3.93 -23.79
N LYS A 145 0.53 -4.01 -25.08
CA LYS A 145 -0.21 -5.14 -25.63
C LYS A 145 0.54 -6.46 -25.44
N ASP A 146 1.83 -6.48 -25.78
CA ASP A 146 2.65 -7.68 -25.67
C ASP A 146 2.89 -8.03 -24.20
N LEU A 147 3.09 -7.03 -23.33
CA LEU A 147 3.18 -7.24 -21.89
C LEU A 147 1.91 -7.88 -21.32
N LYS A 148 0.73 -7.36 -21.68
CA LYS A 148 -0.56 -7.96 -21.30
C LYS A 148 -0.68 -9.40 -21.81
N THR A 149 -0.16 -9.67 -23.00
CA THR A 149 -0.13 -11.03 -23.57
C THR A 149 0.77 -11.95 -22.76
N GLU A 150 1.97 -11.51 -22.38
CA GLU A 150 2.89 -12.28 -21.51
C GLU A 150 2.28 -12.54 -20.14
N ILE A 151 1.65 -11.53 -19.51
CA ILE A 151 0.95 -11.70 -18.23
C ILE A 151 -0.24 -12.65 -18.37
N SER A 152 -0.97 -12.57 -19.49
CA SER A 152 -2.13 -13.43 -19.78
C SER A 152 -1.79 -14.91 -19.92
N LYS A 153 -0.53 -15.26 -20.18
CA LYS A 153 -0.05 -16.66 -20.13
C LYS A 153 -0.06 -17.22 -18.71
N ILE A 154 -0.01 -16.35 -17.70
CA ILE A 154 -0.05 -16.70 -16.28
C ILE A 154 -1.51 -16.65 -15.80
N SER A 155 -2.20 -15.53 -16.01
CA SER A 155 -3.60 -15.32 -15.62
C SER A 155 -4.15 -14.03 -16.27
N ASN A 156 -5.46 -13.83 -16.25
CA ASN A 156 -6.10 -12.68 -16.90
C ASN A 156 -5.67 -11.35 -16.24
N PHE A 157 -4.97 -10.51 -17.00
CA PHE A 157 -4.50 -9.19 -16.57
C PHE A 157 -5.60 -8.37 -15.90
N ASP A 158 -6.82 -8.35 -16.45
CA ASP A 158 -7.92 -7.53 -15.95
C ASP A 158 -8.47 -7.98 -14.60
N THR A 159 -8.29 -9.25 -14.25
CA THR A 159 -8.77 -9.80 -12.96
C THR A 159 -7.67 -9.96 -11.92
N LEU A 160 -6.40 -9.90 -12.31
CA LEU A 160 -5.26 -10.00 -11.40
C LEU A 160 -5.14 -8.75 -10.53
N TYR A 161 -4.92 -8.96 -9.23
CA TYR A 161 -4.73 -7.91 -8.24
C TYR A 161 -3.46 -8.19 -7.42
N TYR A 162 -3.51 -8.05 -6.09
CA TYR A 162 -2.39 -8.40 -5.19
C TYR A 162 -2.26 -9.90 -4.88
N ASP A 163 -3.00 -10.75 -5.59
CA ASP A 163 -2.90 -12.20 -5.54
C ASP A 163 -1.77 -12.75 -6.42
N THR A 164 -1.24 -11.95 -7.34
CA THR A 164 -0.08 -12.28 -8.17
C THR A 164 0.82 -11.07 -8.34
N TYR A 165 2.12 -11.30 -8.26
CA TYR A 165 3.18 -10.35 -8.56
C TYR A 165 3.97 -10.85 -9.77
N VAL A 166 4.64 -9.94 -10.47
CA VAL A 166 5.48 -10.29 -11.61
C VAL A 166 6.88 -9.75 -11.43
N GLN A 167 7.88 -10.55 -11.84
CA GLN A 167 9.25 -10.10 -12.00
C GLN A 167 9.54 -9.94 -13.49
N PHE A 168 10.19 -8.83 -13.83
CA PHE A 168 10.76 -8.62 -15.16
C PHE A 168 12.25 -8.93 -15.14
N SER A 169 12.72 -9.62 -16.17
CA SER A 169 14.13 -9.92 -16.41
C SER A 169 14.46 -9.71 -17.87
N LEU A 170 15.71 -9.35 -18.16
CA LEU A 170 16.18 -9.13 -19.52
C LEU A 170 16.99 -10.34 -19.99
N GLU A 171 16.45 -11.08 -20.95
CA GLU A 171 17.12 -12.24 -21.55
C GLU A 171 17.28 -11.99 -23.06
N SER A 172 18.53 -11.86 -23.52
CA SER A 172 18.86 -11.67 -24.94
C SER A 172 18.13 -10.49 -25.59
N GLY A 173 18.01 -9.36 -24.88
CA GLY A 173 17.32 -8.15 -25.35
C GLY A 173 15.79 -8.23 -25.34
N LYS A 174 15.21 -9.29 -24.76
CA LYS A 174 13.76 -9.45 -24.59
C LYS A 174 13.38 -9.38 -23.11
N VAL A 175 12.19 -8.88 -22.85
CA VAL A 175 11.59 -8.87 -21.52
C VAL A 175 10.96 -10.24 -21.25
N LYS A 176 11.38 -10.89 -20.17
CA LYS A 176 10.78 -12.11 -19.65
C LYS A 176 10.00 -11.81 -18.36
N VAL A 177 8.78 -12.32 -18.30
CA VAL A 177 7.85 -12.16 -17.17
C VAL A 177 7.80 -13.45 -16.37
N THR A 178 8.09 -13.38 -15.07
CA THR A 178 8.00 -14.52 -14.15
C THR A 178 6.98 -14.24 -13.06
N PRO A 179 5.97 -15.12 -12.84
CA PRO A 179 4.96 -14.90 -11.81
C PRO A 179 5.46 -15.30 -10.41
N PHE A 180 4.95 -14.60 -9.41
CA PHE A 180 5.12 -14.89 -8.00
C PHE A 180 3.78 -14.81 -7.29
N ALA A 181 3.45 -15.84 -6.51
CA ALA A 181 2.20 -15.87 -5.76
C ALA A 181 2.20 -14.85 -4.60
N ASP A 182 3.36 -14.64 -3.98
CA ASP A 182 3.53 -13.77 -2.82
C ASP A 182 4.59 -12.72 -3.09
N PHE A 183 4.45 -11.57 -2.42
CA PHE A 183 5.47 -10.54 -2.44
C PHE A 183 6.71 -11.00 -1.66
N ASP A 184 7.87 -10.63 -2.17
CA ASP A 184 9.19 -10.90 -1.59
C ASP A 184 10.05 -9.66 -1.78
N TYR A 185 10.32 -8.95 -0.68
CA TYR A 185 11.09 -7.70 -0.70
C TYR A 185 12.54 -7.86 -1.21
N THR A 186 13.06 -9.09 -1.24
CA THR A 186 14.41 -9.35 -1.76
C THR A 186 14.45 -9.32 -3.29
N LYS A 187 13.29 -9.47 -3.95
CA LYS A 187 13.13 -9.51 -5.41
C LYS A 187 12.59 -8.19 -5.96
N ASN A 188 12.81 -7.96 -7.26
CA ASN A 188 12.24 -6.82 -7.98
C ASN A 188 10.87 -7.22 -8.53
N LEU A 189 9.87 -7.25 -7.65
CA LEU A 189 8.50 -7.61 -8.00
C LEU A 189 7.65 -6.37 -8.26
N TYR A 190 6.69 -6.53 -9.16
CA TYR A 190 5.69 -5.52 -9.52
C TYR A 190 4.30 -6.09 -9.33
N SER A 191 3.42 -5.30 -8.73
CA SER A 191 2.02 -5.65 -8.57
C SER A 191 1.26 -5.36 -9.87
N ILE A 192 0.28 -6.21 -10.21
CA ILE A 192 -0.60 -5.91 -11.35
C ILE A 192 -1.43 -4.62 -11.13
N PRO A 193 -1.91 -4.32 -9.91
CA PRO A 193 -2.53 -3.03 -9.61
C PRO A 193 -1.68 -1.80 -9.97
N LEU A 194 -0.35 -1.84 -9.86
CA LEU A 194 0.54 -0.77 -10.34
C LEU A 194 0.48 -0.61 -11.87
N LEU A 195 0.58 -1.71 -12.62
CA LEU A 195 0.47 -1.63 -14.08
C LEU A 195 -0.89 -1.08 -14.53
N LYS A 196 -1.96 -1.44 -13.81
CA LYS A 196 -3.30 -0.92 -14.04
C LYS A 196 -3.45 0.55 -13.66
N SER A 197 -2.86 0.98 -12.54
CA SER A 197 -2.95 2.36 -12.09
C SER A 197 -2.35 3.32 -13.12
N ILE A 198 -1.21 2.94 -13.69
CA ILE A 198 -0.55 3.75 -14.72
C ILE A 198 -1.42 3.90 -15.97
N LEU A 199 -2.05 2.82 -16.44
CA LEU A 199 -3.00 2.86 -17.56
C LEU A 199 -4.23 3.71 -17.24
N TYR A 200 -4.73 3.65 -16.01
CA TYR A 200 -5.93 4.37 -15.57
C TYR A 200 -5.68 5.88 -15.49
N ASN A 201 -4.56 6.29 -14.89
CA ASN A 201 -4.26 7.69 -14.62
C ASN A 201 -3.72 8.44 -15.85
N ASN A 202 -3.09 7.74 -16.80
CA ASN A 202 -2.48 8.36 -17.98
C ASN A 202 -3.21 8.00 -19.27
N ARG A 203 -4.14 8.87 -19.70
CA ARG A 203 -4.97 8.66 -20.90
C ARG A 203 -4.19 8.60 -22.22
N THR A 204 -2.94 9.06 -22.24
CA THR A 204 -2.07 9.00 -23.43
C THR A 204 -1.35 7.66 -23.57
N ILE A 205 -1.34 6.83 -22.51
CA ILE A 205 -0.79 5.48 -22.53
C ILE A 205 -1.84 4.54 -23.12
N SER A 206 -1.42 3.72 -24.07
CA SER A 206 -2.28 2.76 -24.75
C SER A 206 -1.56 1.42 -24.92
N ASP A 207 -2.25 0.44 -25.50
CA ASP A 207 -1.68 -0.85 -25.88
C ASP A 207 -0.48 -0.73 -26.84
N GLN A 208 -0.33 0.39 -27.55
CA GLN A 208 0.81 0.66 -28.44
C GLN A 208 1.97 1.40 -27.75
N SER A 209 1.79 1.86 -26.51
CA SER A 209 2.86 2.49 -25.74
C SER A 209 3.95 1.48 -25.39
N TYR A 210 5.19 1.94 -25.37
CA TYR A 210 6.35 1.11 -25.06
C TYR A 210 6.71 1.23 -23.59
N LEU A 211 6.89 0.08 -22.94
CA LEU A 211 7.63 -0.02 -21.69
C LEU A 211 9.10 -0.25 -22.00
N GLU A 212 9.95 0.55 -21.39
CA GLU A 212 11.40 0.52 -21.50
C GLU A 212 11.95 0.01 -20.16
N PHE A 213 12.57 -1.17 -20.16
CA PHE A 213 13.14 -1.78 -18.97
C PHE A 213 14.65 -1.58 -18.98
N TYR A 214 15.16 -0.87 -17.98
CA TYR A 214 16.56 -0.52 -17.83
C TYR A 214 17.19 -1.37 -16.73
N ASP A 215 18.27 -2.07 -17.05
CA ASP A 215 19.09 -2.76 -16.05
C ASP A 215 20.03 -1.75 -15.39
N VAL A 216 19.72 -1.37 -14.15
CA VAL A 216 20.54 -0.45 -13.38
C VAL A 216 21.25 -1.21 -12.26
N SER A 217 22.57 -1.04 -12.19
CA SER A 217 23.34 -1.46 -11.02
C SER A 217 23.30 -0.37 -9.96
N THR A 218 22.82 -0.70 -8.76
CA THR A 218 22.90 0.19 -7.60
C THR A 218 24.31 0.17 -7.00
N ASP A 219 24.63 1.15 -6.14
CA ASP A 219 25.89 1.19 -5.38
C ASP A 219 26.14 -0.07 -4.53
N SER A 220 25.07 -0.78 -4.17
CA SER A 220 25.14 -2.06 -3.44
C SER A 220 25.49 -3.26 -4.33
N GLY A 221 25.64 -3.07 -5.65
CA GLY A 221 25.80 -4.13 -6.64
C GLY A 221 24.50 -4.88 -6.98
N LYS A 222 23.37 -4.56 -6.35
CA LYS A 222 22.06 -5.12 -6.71
C LYS A 222 21.62 -4.54 -8.06
N GLN A 223 21.27 -5.44 -8.99
CA GLN A 223 20.59 -5.09 -10.23
C GLN A 223 19.11 -4.82 -9.96
N ILE A 224 18.65 -3.68 -10.45
CA ILE A 224 17.26 -3.25 -10.41
C ILE A 224 16.78 -3.00 -11.83
N ILE A 225 15.50 -3.24 -12.05
CA ILE A 225 14.87 -2.85 -13.30
C ILE A 225 14.09 -1.56 -13.03
N VAL A 226 14.44 -0.48 -13.72
CA VAL A 226 13.59 0.71 -13.79
C VAL A 226 12.71 0.56 -15.02
N PHE A 227 11.41 0.84 -14.91
CA PHE A 227 10.56 0.87 -16.08
C PHE A 227 10.18 2.31 -16.44
N GLY A 228 10.54 2.70 -17.66
CA GLY A 228 10.06 3.91 -18.30
C GLY A 228 8.87 3.58 -19.19
N ILE A 229 7.87 4.45 -19.28
CA ILE A 229 6.77 4.31 -20.24
C ILE A 229 6.78 5.49 -21.17
N ARG A 230 7.00 5.20 -22.44
CA ARG A 230 6.93 6.18 -23.52
C ARG A 230 5.50 6.27 -24.02
N ASP A 231 4.86 7.41 -23.79
CA ASP A 231 3.52 7.67 -24.27
C ASP A 231 3.51 8.07 -25.76
N ALA A 232 2.31 8.30 -26.31
CA ALA A 232 2.15 8.70 -27.71
C ALA A 232 2.78 10.08 -28.06
N THR A 233 3.11 10.89 -27.05
CA THR A 233 3.75 12.21 -27.20
C THR A 233 5.27 12.16 -27.06
N ASN A 234 5.84 10.95 -26.88
CA ASN A 234 7.25 10.69 -26.54
C ASN A 234 7.68 11.16 -25.14
N LEU A 235 6.75 11.55 -24.27
CA LEU A 235 7.04 11.73 -22.85
C LEU A 235 7.34 10.37 -22.24
N VAL A 236 8.38 10.31 -21.40
CA VAL A 236 8.72 9.09 -20.65
C VAL A 236 8.42 9.34 -19.19
N LEU A 237 7.53 8.53 -18.62
CA LEU A 237 7.27 8.47 -17.18
C LEU A 237 8.09 7.32 -16.59
N PHE A 238 8.74 7.52 -15.44
CA PHE A 238 9.59 6.49 -14.83
C PHE A 238 9.01 6.04 -13.51
N TYR A 239 9.10 4.74 -13.26
CA TYR A 239 8.51 4.14 -12.09
C TYR A 239 9.43 3.07 -11.48
N ASP A 240 9.23 2.84 -10.19
CA ASP A 240 10.06 1.99 -9.34
C ASP A 240 9.41 0.61 -9.03
N ILE A 241 10.04 -0.20 -8.15
CA ILE A 241 9.53 -1.52 -7.75
C ILE A 241 8.41 -1.42 -6.70
N SER A 242 7.51 -2.41 -6.68
CA SER A 242 6.17 -2.22 -6.10
C SER A 242 6.02 -2.21 -4.57
N VAL A 243 6.98 -1.73 -3.77
CA VAL A 243 6.71 -1.51 -2.33
C VAL A 243 7.32 -0.23 -1.75
N ASN A 244 8.37 0.40 -2.31
CA ASN A 244 8.89 1.61 -1.67
C ASN A 244 9.82 2.51 -2.52
N PRO A 245 9.41 3.73 -2.88
CA PRO A 245 10.24 4.72 -3.58
C PRO A 245 11.41 5.23 -2.74
N PHE A 246 11.35 5.10 -1.41
CA PHE A 246 12.39 5.62 -0.50
C PHE A 246 13.73 4.86 -0.59
N TYR A 247 13.83 3.76 -1.34
CA TYR A 247 15.11 3.08 -1.59
C TYR A 247 15.82 3.56 -2.86
N PHE A 248 15.16 4.35 -3.70
CA PHE A 248 15.78 4.91 -4.90
C PHE A 248 16.42 6.25 -4.58
N ASN A 249 17.36 6.26 -3.63
CA ASN A 249 18.45 7.21 -3.73
C ASN A 249 19.31 6.76 -4.92
N PHE A 250 18.93 7.17 -6.12
CA PHE A 250 19.89 7.19 -7.23
C PHE A 250 21.01 8.15 -6.83
N PHE A 251 22.10 7.57 -6.35
CA PHE A 251 23.41 8.20 -6.28
C PHE A 251 23.39 9.59 -5.61
N THR A 252 23.10 9.65 -4.31
CA THR A 252 23.60 10.76 -3.50
C THR A 252 25.09 10.55 -3.28
N LYS A 253 25.90 11.26 -4.08
CA LYS A 253 27.17 11.81 -3.59
C LYS A 253 26.98 13.28 -3.32
#